data_AF-D8G6D5-F1
#
_entry.id   AF-D8G6D5-F1
#
_cell.length_a   1.000
_cell.length_b   1.000
_cell.length_c   1.000
_cell.angle_alpha   90.00
_cell.angle_beta   90.00
_cell.angle_gamma   90.00
#
_symmetry.space_group_name_H-M   'P 1'
#
loop_
_entity.id
_entity.type
_entity.pdbx_description
1 polymer ?
#
loop_
_entity_poly.entity_id
_entity_poly.type
_entity_poly.pdbx_seq_one_letter_code
_entity_poly.pdbx_strand_id
1 'polypeptide(L)' 'MSEDIKEQFKQLTNDELIDFALEHLGEENEYVRQLAMMEHYERTKDDPNTITDLPGEDKGLRLKLAQIMEKAKQ' A
#
# COMPACT_ATOMS: atom_id res chain seq x y z
N MET A 1 17.91 -3.04 -15.54
CA MET A 1 16.75 -2.12 -15.59
C MET A 1 15.69 -2.47 -14.56
N SER A 2 14.97 -3.60 -14.64
CA SER A 2 13.94 -3.92 -13.62
C SER A 2 14.51 -4.39 -12.27
N GLU A 3 15.69 -5.02 -12.24
CA GLU A 3 16.35 -5.38 -10.97
C GLU A 3 16.88 -4.15 -10.23
N ASP A 4 17.45 -3.18 -10.96
CA ASP A 4 17.99 -1.94 -10.37
C ASP A 4 16.90 -1.11 -9.69
N ILE A 5 15.70 -1.05 -10.27
CA ILE A 5 14.59 -0.26 -9.69
C ILE A 5 13.98 -0.94 -8.46
N LYS A 6 13.95 -2.27 -8.44
CA LYS A 6 13.50 -3.03 -7.26
C LYS A 6 14.45 -2.85 -6.09
N GLU A 7 15.76 -2.80 -6.34
CA GLU A 7 16.74 -2.50 -5.29
C GLU A 7 16.61 -1.06 -4.77
N GLN A 8 16.26 -0.10 -5.63
CA GLN A 8 15.93 1.26 -5.18
C GLN A 8 14.69 1.28 -4.29
N PHE A 9 13.62 0.56 -4.66
CA PHE A 9 12.40 0.49 -3.86
C PHE A 9 12.61 -0.11 -2.48
N LYS A 10 13.54 -1.05 -2.32
CA LYS A 10 13.93 -1.58 -0.99
C LYS A 10 14.49 -0.51 -0.05
N GLN A 11 15.03 0.59 -0.58
CA GLN A 11 15.58 1.69 0.21
C GLN A 11 14.53 2.74 0.57
N LEU A 12 13.39 2.76 -0.12
CA LEU A 12 12.28 3.66 0.15
C LEU A 12 11.43 3.16 1.32
N THR A 13 10.84 4.09 2.06
CA THR A 13 9.78 3.84 3.04
C THR A 13 8.46 3.48 2.35
N ASN A 14 7.48 3.00 3.10
CA ASN A 14 6.15 2.69 2.53
C ASN A 14 5.47 3.94 1.96
N ASP A 15 5.56 5.08 2.65
CA ASP A 15 4.96 6.33 2.18
C ASP A 15 5.66 6.82 0.90
N GLU A 16 6.99 6.74 0.84
CA GLU A 16 7.75 7.11 -0.37
C GLU A 16 7.44 6.21 -1.58
N LEU A 17 7.07 4.94 -1.38
CA LEU A 17 6.59 4.08 -2.46
C LEU A 17 5.24 4.53 -3.02
N ILE A 18 4.35 5.03 -2.15
CA ILE A 18 3.07 5.61 -2.55
C ILE A 18 3.30 6.92 -3.30
N ASP A 19 4.13 7.81 -2.75
CA ASP A 19 4.47 9.08 -3.38
C ASP A 19 5.09 8.85 -4.77
N PHE A 20 6.04 7.91 -4.89
CA PHE A 20 6.61 7.51 -6.17
C PHE A 20 5.52 7.08 -7.17
N ALA A 21 4.57 6.23 -6.74
CA ALA A 21 3.49 5.76 -7.61
C ALA A 21 2.54 6.88 -8.06
N LEU A 22 2.32 7.89 -7.22
CA LEU A 22 1.49 9.07 -7.50
C LEU A 22 2.20 10.11 -8.37
N GLU A 23 3.52 10.23 -8.30
CA GLU A 23 4.31 11.09 -9.18
C GLU A 23 4.45 10.52 -10.60
N HIS A 24 4.38 9.19 -10.73
CA HIS A 24 4.57 8.45 -11.97
C HIS A 24 3.23 7.96 -12.57
N LEU A 25 2.25 8.86 -12.62
CA LEU A 25 0.99 8.62 -13.35
C LEU A 25 1.21 8.63 -14.87
N GLY A 26 0.31 8.00 -15.60
CA GLY A 26 0.42 7.82 -17.06
C GLY A 26 0.65 6.37 -17.48
N GLU A 27 0.39 6.07 -18.75
CA GLU A 27 0.57 4.72 -19.32
C GLU A 27 2.07 4.40 -19.49
N GLU A 28 2.91 5.39 -19.82
CA GLU A 28 4.36 5.17 -19.99
C GLU A 28 5.06 4.69 -18.71
N ASN A 29 4.50 5.02 -17.55
CA ASN A 29 5.04 4.71 -16.24
C ASN A 29 4.29 3.57 -15.54
N GLU A 30 3.30 2.96 -16.20
CA GLU A 30 2.45 1.94 -15.58
C GLU A 30 3.26 0.80 -14.98
N TYR A 31 4.29 0.33 -15.70
CA TYR A 31 5.13 -0.76 -15.23
C TYR A 31 5.86 -0.43 -13.91
N VAL A 32 6.49 0.74 -13.83
CA VAL A 32 7.25 1.14 -12.64
C VAL A 32 6.32 1.48 -11.47
N ARG A 33 5.15 2.06 -11.76
CA ARG A 33 4.09 2.29 -10.78
C ARG A 33 3.58 0.99 -10.17
N GLN A 34 3.31 -0.01 -11.01
CA GLN A 34 2.87 -1.33 -10.54
C GLN A 34 3.94 -1.98 -9.66
N LEU A 35 5.22 -1.89 -10.04
CA LEU A 35 6.31 -2.42 -9.21
C LEU A 35 6.39 -1.75 -7.83
N ALA A 36 6.23 -0.43 -7.74
CA ALA A 36 6.21 0.29 -6.48
C ALA A 36 5.01 -0.11 -5.60
N MET A 37 3.83 -0.22 -6.20
CA MET A 37 2.61 -0.66 -5.51
C MET A 37 2.69 -2.13 -5.05
N MET A 38 3.33 -3.00 -5.84
CA MET A 38 3.58 -4.40 -5.44
C MET A 38 4.53 -4.47 -4.23
N GLU A 39 5.63 -3.73 -4.25
CA GLU A 39 6.57 -3.67 -3.12
C GLU A 39 5.88 -3.13 -1.86
N HIS A 40 5.08 -2.07 -1.99
CA HIS A 40 4.27 -1.54 -0.89
C HIS A 40 3.32 -2.61 -0.33
N TYR A 41 2.54 -3.26 -1.22
CA TYR A 41 1.60 -4.31 -0.83
C TYR A 41 2.29 -5.47 -0.10
N GLU A 42 3.43 -5.94 -0.61
CA GLU A 42 4.19 -7.04 0.01
C GLU A 42 4.64 -6.72 1.43
N ARG A 43 4.90 -5.45 1.74
CA ARG A 43 5.27 -5.00 3.10
C ARG A 43 4.07 -4.84 4.03
N THR A 44 2.90 -4.51 3.48
CA THR A 44 1.70 -4.20 4.27
C THR A 44 0.72 -5.37 4.40
N LYS A 45 0.82 -6.41 3.56
CA LYS A 45 -0.15 -7.52 3.49
C LYS A 45 -0.35 -8.27 4.82
N ASP A 46 0.69 -8.34 5.64
CA ASP A 46 0.67 -9.03 6.94
C ASP A 46 0.42 -8.07 8.11
N ASP A 47 0.35 -6.75 7.89
CA ASP A 47 -0.04 -5.80 8.93
C ASP A 47 -1.56 -5.95 9.17
N PRO A 48 -1.97 -6.31 10.40
CA PRO A 48 -3.39 -6.49 10.71
C PRO A 48 -4.21 -5.20 10.55
N ASN A 49 -3.58 -4.02 10.45
CA ASN A 49 -4.23 -2.73 10.26
C ASN A 49 -4.37 -2.32 8.79
N THR A 50 -3.79 -3.06 7.86
CA THR A 50 -3.99 -2.83 6.43
C THR A 50 -5.39 -3.26 6.02
N ILE A 51 -6.03 -2.46 5.18
CA ILE A 51 -7.32 -2.77 4.56
C ILE A 51 -7.05 -3.03 3.08
N THR A 52 -7.37 -4.24 2.64
CA THR A 52 -7.18 -4.70 1.25
C THR A 52 -8.50 -4.80 0.48
N ASP A 53 -9.60 -4.39 1.11
CA ASP A 53 -10.93 -4.34 0.50
C ASP A 53 -10.91 -3.47 -0.77
N LEU A 54 -11.73 -3.85 -1.75
CA LEU A 54 -11.86 -3.08 -2.99
C LEU A 54 -12.58 -1.74 -2.73
N PRO A 55 -12.35 -0.71 -3.57
CA PRO A 55 -13.13 0.52 -3.50
C PRO A 55 -14.63 0.24 -3.56
N GLY A 56 -15.38 0.76 -2.58
CA GLY A 56 -16.82 0.54 -2.44
C GLY A 56 -17.22 -0.63 -1.55
N GLU A 57 -16.27 -1.49 -1.17
CA GLU A 57 -16.47 -2.48 -0.11
C GLU A 57 -16.12 -1.86 1.24
N ASP A 58 -17.13 -1.63 2.08
CA ASP A 58 -16.97 -0.94 3.37
C ASP A 58 -17.03 -1.88 4.58
N LYS A 59 -17.18 -3.19 4.34
CA LYS A 59 -17.37 -4.19 5.39
C LYS A 59 -16.13 -4.35 6.28
N GLY A 60 -14.94 -4.48 5.70
CA GLY A 60 -13.70 -4.58 6.46
C GLY A 60 -13.35 -3.25 7.14
N LEU A 61 -13.59 -2.12 6.47
CA LEU A 61 -13.51 -0.77 7.07
C LEU A 61 -14.33 -0.66 8.36
N ARG A 62 -15.62 -1.03 8.32
CA ARG A 62 -16.51 -0.99 9.49
C ARG A 62 -16.05 -1.93 10.60
N LEU A 63 -15.60 -3.14 10.25
CA LEU A 63 -15.09 -4.10 11.23
C LEU A 63 -13.83 -3.56 11.94
N LYS A 64 -12.90 -2.99 11.18
CA LYS A 64 -11.66 -2.44 11.72
C LYS A 64 -11.93 -1.24 12.62
N LEU A 65 -12.84 -0.36 12.22
CA LEU A 65 -13.28 0.76 13.04
C LEU A 65 -13.84 0.28 14.38
N ALA A 66 -14.71 -0.74 14.37
CA ALA A 66 -15.26 -1.31 15.60
C ALA A 66 -14.17 -1.85 16.54
N GLN A 67 -13.17 -2.56 16.01
CA GLN A 67 -12.03 -3.08 16.79
C GLN A 67 -11.20 -1.95 17.44
N ILE A 68 -10.97 -0.85 16.71
CA ILE A 68 -10.25 0.32 17.24
C ILE A 68 -11.05 0.98 18.37
N MET A 69 -12.36 1.16 18.17
CA MET A 69 -13.25 1.73 19.18
C MET A 69 -13.36 0.87 20.44
N GLU A 70 -13.27 -0.46 20.31
CA GLU A 70 -13.25 -1.37 21.45
C GLU A 70 -11.94 -1.26 22.24
N LYS A 71 -10.79 -1.24 21.55
CA LYS A 71 -9.48 -1.04 22.19
C LYS A 71 -9.37 0.31 22.90
N ALA A 72 -9.97 1.37 22.36
CA ALA A 72 -9.93 2.71 22.94
C ALA A 72 -10.80 2.87 24.22
N LYS A 73 -11.63 1.87 24.56
CA LYS A 73 -12.46 1.86 25.76
C LYS A 73 -11.81 1.16 26.97
N GLN A 74 -10.70 0.46 26.75
CA GLN A 74 -9.90 -0.21 27.79
C GLN A 74 -8.83 0.74 28.33
#